data_AF-A0A355WKI4-F1
#
_entry.id   AF-A0A355WKI4-F1
#
_cell.length_a   1.000
_cell.length_b   1.000
_cell.length_c   1.000
_cell.angle_alpha   90.00
_cell.angle_beta   90.00
_cell.angle_gamma   90.00
#
_symmetry.space_group_name_H-M   'P 1'
#
loop_
_entity.id
_entity.type
_entity.pdbx_description
1 polymer ?
#
loop_
_entity_poly.entity_id
_entity_poly.type
_entity_poly.pdbx_seq_one_letter_code
_entity_poly.pdbx_strand_id
1 'polypeptide(L)'
;MEDSNHVGIYLDDELRGKVEAGRQNFVCHTMDALVENKCKVSLFPNTPEELQNAKARPGYSLFHNHAPTHDRALTFSVAYLSPFWRIERARLRGG
;
A
#
# COMPACT_ATOMS: atom_id res chain seq x y z
N MET A 1 -22.87 -3.04 4.77
CA MET A 1 -21.69 -2.17 4.92
C MET A 1 -20.50 -3.06 5.27
N GLU A 2 -20.05 -3.92 4.36
CA GLU A 2 -18.99 -4.91 4.65
C GLU A 2 -17.76 -4.75 3.75
N ASP A 3 -17.87 -3.98 2.66
CA ASP A 3 -16.78 -3.74 1.71
C ASP A 3 -15.78 -2.65 2.17
N SER A 4 -16.06 -1.98 3.30
CA SER A 4 -15.18 -0.92 3.83
C SER A 4 -13.92 -1.45 4.52
N ASN A 5 -13.83 -2.76 4.76
CA ASN A 5 -12.67 -3.40 5.41
C ASN A 5 -11.67 -4.02 4.42
N HIS A 6 -11.76 -3.69 3.12
CA HIS A 6 -10.77 -4.10 2.13
C HIS A 6 -9.60 -3.11 2.08
N VAL A 7 -8.37 -3.61 2.01
CA VAL A 7 -7.15 -2.82 1.77
C VAL A 7 -6.38 -3.40 0.59
N GLY A 8 -6.29 -2.62 -0.49
CA GLY A 8 -5.43 -2.94 -1.64
C GLY A 8 -4.02 -2.37 -1.43
N ILE A 9 -3.00 -3.21 -1.47
CA ILE A 9 -1.59 -2.80 -1.37
C ILE A 9 -0.95 -2.91 -2.76
N TYR A 10 -0.44 -1.80 -3.27
CA TYR A 10 0.11 -1.71 -4.63
C TYR A 10 1.63 -1.61 -4.55
N LEU A 11 2.29 -2.60 -5.14
CA LEU A 11 3.73 -2.83 -5.01
C LEU A 11 4.39 -2.86 -6.38
N ASP A 12 5.60 -2.32 -6.48
CA ASP A 12 6.48 -2.56 -7.62
C ASP A 12 6.93 -4.03 -7.62
N ASP A 13 7.25 -4.60 -8.79
CA ASP A 13 7.50 -6.04 -8.93
C ASP A 13 8.60 -6.58 -8.02
N GLU A 14 9.69 -5.82 -7.82
CA GLU A 14 10.77 -6.23 -6.93
C GLU A 14 10.29 -6.37 -5.47
N LEU A 15 9.50 -5.39 -5.00
CA LEU A 15 8.99 -5.39 -3.64
C LEU A 15 7.92 -6.46 -3.46
N ARG A 16 7.06 -6.65 -4.47
CA ARG A 16 6.04 -7.71 -4.49
C ARG A 16 6.66 -9.09 -4.38
N GLY A 17 7.70 -9.38 -5.18
CA GLY A 17 8.42 -10.65 -5.10
C GLY A 17 9.06 -10.89 -3.72
N LYS A 18 9.56 -9.83 -3.06
CA LYS A 18 10.08 -9.91 -1.69
C LYS A 18 8.97 -10.20 -0.66
N VAL A 19 7.79 -9.61 -0.82
CA VAL A 19 6.63 -9.83 0.05
C VAL A 19 6.08 -11.25 -0.10
N GLU A 20 5.90 -11.72 -1.35
CA GLU A 20 5.45 -13.08 -1.66
C GLU A 20 6.42 -14.14 -1.11
N ALA A 21 7.72 -13.83 -1.07
CA ALA A 21 8.75 -14.69 -0.47
C ALA A 21 8.87 -14.55 1.06
N GLY A 22 8.07 -13.70 1.72
CA GLY A 22 8.14 -13.45 3.16
C GLY A 22 9.40 -12.72 3.63
N ARG A 23 10.08 -11.99 2.73
CA ARG A 23 11.38 -11.33 2.96
C ARG A 23 11.28 -9.82 3.15
N GLN A 24 10.06 -9.29 3.26
CA GLN A 24 9.83 -7.87 3.46
C GLN A 24 9.08 -7.64 4.79
N ASN A 25 9.83 -7.41 5.86
CA ASN A 25 9.29 -7.35 7.22
C ASN A 25 8.21 -6.28 7.40
N PHE A 26 8.36 -5.08 6.83
CA PHE A 26 7.41 -3.99 7.03
C PHE A 26 6.04 -4.27 6.40
N VAL A 27 6.02 -4.66 5.12
CA VAL A 27 4.79 -4.94 4.38
C VAL A 27 4.14 -6.19 4.95
N CYS A 28 4.91 -7.25 5.27
CA CYS A 28 4.36 -8.43 5.94
C CYS A 28 3.71 -8.07 7.28
N HIS A 29 4.40 -7.32 8.16
CA HIS A 29 3.80 -6.89 9.44
C HIS A 29 2.61 -5.96 9.27
N THR A 30 2.61 -5.11 8.24
CA THR A 30 1.44 -4.27 7.92
C THR A 30 0.25 -5.13 7.50
N MET A 31 0.49 -6.16 6.67
CA MET A 31 -0.55 -7.11 6.27
C MET A 31 -1.09 -7.88 7.48
N ASP A 32 -0.20 -8.38 8.35
CA ASP A 32 -0.58 -9.10 9.57
C ASP A 32 -1.47 -8.22 10.46
N ALA A 33 -1.04 -6.99 10.75
CA ALA A 33 -1.81 -6.05 11.57
C ALA A 33 -3.19 -5.73 10.95
N LEU A 34 -3.28 -5.60 9.62
CA LEU A 34 -4.55 -5.40 8.93
C LEU A 34 -5.47 -6.61 9.08
N VAL A 35 -4.94 -7.83 8.89
CA VAL A 35 -5.69 -9.08 9.01
C VAL A 35 -6.16 -9.29 10.46
N GLU A 36 -5.32 -9.03 11.46
CA GLU A 36 -5.68 -9.08 12.88
C GLU A 36 -6.83 -8.11 13.22
N ASN A 37 -6.90 -6.97 12.53
CA ASN A 37 -8.00 -6.01 12.63
C ASN A 37 -9.19 -6.33 11.71
N LYS A 38 -9.29 -7.56 11.20
CA LYS A 38 -10.37 -8.07 10.34
C LYS A 38 -10.49 -7.34 9.00
N CYS A 39 -9.39 -6.79 8.49
CA CYS A 39 -9.33 -6.30 7.12
C CYS A 39 -8.99 -7.43 6.14
N LYS A 40 -9.56 -7.38 4.94
CA LYS A 40 -9.16 -8.22 3.82
C LYS A 40 -8.06 -7.49 3.05
N VAL A 41 -6.95 -8.16 2.77
CA VAL A 41 -5.81 -7.55 2.05
C VAL A 41 -5.65 -8.19 0.67
N SER A 42 -5.38 -7.38 -0.35
CA SER A 42 -5.03 -7.85 -1.68
C SER A 42 -3.81 -7.11 -2.21
N LEU A 43 -2.93 -7.84 -2.89
CA LEU A 43 -1.72 -7.28 -3.50
C LEU A 43 -1.99 -7.02 -4.98
N PHE A 44 -1.66 -5.82 -5.43
CA PHE A 44 -1.79 -5.38 -6.82
C PHE A 44 -0.44 -4.86 -7.33
N PRO A 45 -0.18 -4.92 -8.64
CA PRO A 45 1.00 -4.27 -9.20
C PRO A 45 0.81 -2.75 -9.21
N ASN A 46 1.88 -2.01 -8.98
CA ASN A 46 1.89 -0.55 -8.95
C ASN A 46 1.98 0.05 -10.37
N THR A 47 1.06 -0.33 -11.26
CA THR A 47 1.01 0.18 -12.64
C THR A 47 0.03 1.35 -12.76
N PRO A 48 0.20 2.24 -13.75
CA PRO A 48 -0.75 3.32 -13.99
C PRO A 48 -2.20 2.84 -14.17
N GLU A 49 -2.39 1.70 -14.83
CA GLU A 49 -3.71 1.08 -15.02
C GLU A 49 -4.32 0.67 -13.67
N GLU A 50 -3.56 -0.03 -12.82
CA GLU A 50 -4.05 -0.47 -11.51
C GLU A 50 -4.30 0.69 -10.55
N LEU A 51 -3.50 1.75 -10.63
CA LEU A 51 -3.71 2.97 -9.84
C LEU A 51 -4.97 3.72 -10.26
N GLN A 52 -5.38 3.62 -11.53
CA GLN A 52 -6.68 4.11 -11.99
C GLN A 52 -7.81 3.20 -11.49
N ASN A 53 -7.67 1.88 -11.63
CA ASN A 53 -8.62 0.90 -11.13
C ASN A 53 -8.85 1.03 -9.60
N ALA A 54 -7.80 1.39 -8.86
CA ALA A 54 -7.86 1.60 -7.41
C ALA A 54 -8.95 2.61 -6.98
N LYS A 55 -9.22 3.63 -7.80
CA LYS A 55 -10.25 4.64 -7.50
C LYS A 55 -11.67 4.07 -7.52
N ALA A 56 -11.90 3.03 -8.32
CA ALA A 56 -13.20 2.39 -8.47
C ALA A 56 -13.40 1.24 -7.47
N ARG A 57 -12.32 0.76 -6.84
CA ARG A 57 -12.38 -0.33 -5.86
C ARG A 57 -12.85 0.20 -4.50
N PRO A 58 -13.78 -0.50 -3.81
CA PRO A 58 -14.15 -0.14 -2.46
C PRO A 58 -13.00 -0.40 -1.47
N GLY A 59 -13.00 0.33 -0.37
CA GLY A 59 -12.03 0.18 0.71
C GLY A 59 -10.92 1.23 0.70
N TYR A 60 -9.74 0.85 1.20
CA TYR A 60 -8.55 1.69 1.29
C TYR A 60 -7.46 1.20 0.33
N SER A 61 -6.56 2.11 -0.06
CA SER A 61 -5.42 1.79 -0.90
C SER A 61 -4.10 2.24 -0.26
N LEU A 62 -3.07 1.41 -0.34
CA LEU A 62 -1.71 1.69 0.11
C LEU A 62 -0.77 1.59 -1.08
N PHE A 63 -0.18 2.70 -1.50
CA PHE A 63 0.68 2.76 -2.68
C PHE A 63 2.15 2.89 -2.30
N HIS A 64 3.00 2.01 -2.85
CA HIS A 64 4.44 2.15 -2.70
C HIS A 64 4.96 3.29 -3.58
N ASN A 65 5.62 4.28 -2.99
CA ASN A 65 6.29 5.41 -3.68
C ASN A 65 5.44 6.23 -4.67
N HIS A 66 4.13 5.98 -4.75
CA HIS A 66 3.21 6.68 -5.64
C HIS A 66 2.27 7.57 -4.84
N ALA A 67 1.94 8.74 -5.39
CA ALA A 67 1.00 9.67 -4.76
C ALA A 67 -0.39 9.03 -4.58
N PRO A 68 -1.12 9.37 -3.50
CA PRO A 68 -2.47 8.89 -3.31
C PRO A 68 -3.38 9.47 -4.38
N THR A 69 -4.31 8.64 -4.88
CA THR A 69 -5.15 8.96 -6.05
C THR A 69 -6.58 9.33 -5.67
N HIS A 70 -6.96 9.15 -4.40
CA HIS A 70 -8.29 9.39 -3.82
C HIS A 70 -8.18 9.48 -2.28
N ASP A 71 -9.24 9.92 -1.60
CA ASP A 71 -9.23 10.22 -0.16
C ASP A 71 -8.97 9.02 0.77
N ARG A 72 -9.20 7.80 0.29
CA ARG A 72 -8.93 6.55 1.01
C ARG A 72 -7.60 5.91 0.62
N ALA A 73 -6.74 6.64 -0.08
CA ALA A 73 -5.39 6.19 -0.43
C ALA A 73 -4.33 6.81 0.48
N LEU A 74 -3.34 6.01 0.83
CA LEU A 74 -2.12 6.43 1.51
C LEU A 74 -0.90 6.03 0.67
N THR A 75 0.18 6.80 0.79
CA THR A 75 1.48 6.44 0.23
C THR A 75 2.36 5.88 1.33
N PHE A 76 3.14 4.85 1.02
CA PHE A 76 4.24 4.43 1.85
C PHE A 76 5.56 4.40 1.07
N SER A 77 6.65 4.74 1.76
CA SER A 77 8.00 4.81 1.18
C SER A 77 9.05 4.53 2.25
N VAL A 78 10.22 4.06 1.82
CA VAL A 78 11.41 4.02 2.68
C VAL A 78 11.87 5.46 2.92
N ALA A 79 12.06 5.83 4.18
CA ALA A 79 12.63 7.13 4.52
C ALA A 79 14.09 7.18 4.05
N TYR A 80 14.43 8.15 3.20
CA TYR A 80 15.78 8.29 2.63
C TYR A 80 16.91 8.51 3.67
N LEU A 81 16.57 8.87 4.91
CA LEU A 81 17.54 9.25 5.94
C LEU A 81 17.79 8.19 7.02
N SER A 82 17.05 7.08 7.05
CA SER A 82 17.12 6.06 8.11
C SER A 82 16.25 4.85 7.71
N PRO A 83 16.46 3.60 8.19
CA PRO A 83 15.69 2.41 7.76
C PRO A 83 14.25 2.35 8.31
N PHE A 84 13.54 3.47 8.33
CA PHE A 84 12.15 3.57 8.75
C PHE A 84 11.24 3.72 7.54
N TRP A 85 10.02 3.17 7.65
CA TRP A 85 8.97 3.32 6.66
C TRP A 85 8.01 4.43 7.09
N ARG A 86 7.55 5.24 6.13
CA ARG A 86 6.58 6.32 6.38
C ARG A 86 5.27 5.96 5.70
N ILE A 87 4.13 6.28 6.34
CA ILE A 87 2.79 6.22 5.75
C ILE A 87 2.19 7.63 5.79
N GLU A 88 1.78 8.15 4.64
CA GLU A 88 1.36 9.55 4.49
C GLU A 88 0.05 9.67 3.71
N ARG A 89 -0.79 10.65 4.08
CA ARG A 89 -2.02 11.02 3.34
C ARG A 89 -1.76 11.82 2.07
N ALA A 90 -0.55 12.35 1.90
CA ALA A 90 -0.10 13.01 0.69
C ALA A 90 1.40 12.76 0.55
N ARG A 91 1.87 12.37 -0.64
CA ARG A 91 3.31 12.20 -0.90
C ARG A 91 3.99 13.54 -0.69
N LEU A 92 4.94 13.62 0.24
CA LEU A 92 5.83 14.78 0.30
C LEU A 92 6.52 14.90 -1.07
N ARG A 93 6.21 15.98 -1.80
CA ARG A 93 6.99 16.37 -2.98
C ARG A 93 8.37 16.78 -2.47
N GLY A 94 9.37 15.93 -2.67
CA GLY A 94 10.76 16.39 -2.67
C GLY A 94 10.88 17.45 -3.76
N GLY A 95 11.21 18.68 -3.35
CA GLY A 95 11.54 19.78 -4.27
C GLY A 95 12.85 19.53 -5.00
#